data_AF-A0A974AWH8-F1
#
_entry.id   AF-A0A974AWH8-F1
#
_cell.length_a   1.000
_cell.length_b   1.000
_cell.length_c   1.000
_cell.angle_alpha   90.00
_cell.angle_beta   90.00
_cell.angle_gamma   90.00
#
_symmetry.space_group_name_H-M   'P 1'
#
loop_
_entity.id
_entity.type
_entity.pdbx_description
1 polymer ?
#
loop_
_entity_poly.entity_id
_entity_poly.type
_entity_poly.pdbx_seq_one_letter_code
_entity_poly.pdbx_strand_id
1 'polypeptide(L)'
;MSTADDGPTPGAVAPLGEAEAAALFSDLVALPALLLAVSGGPDSTALLILAARWRAGLFAGPRLIAATVDHGLRPEGAAEAAVVRKLAGGLGLPHHTLRWTGKKPAAGLQEAARAARYGLLAQAAREAGARHVLTAHTRDDQAETVLFRLARGSGLSGLAGMARVAAVPLSLRKEDPPTPDPFGAQVRAQPFADANGGRGAEALWLPSPRERSSWRGGVGGGGQATNEVLLLVRPFLDIPKTRLIATLAVAGIPFADDPSNRDSRFTRARLRTLLPGLATEGLSAARLAQLAARMRRADAALEAAVERLAGDLGLSLDGLGAAHADPAQPARLDAAGWVRAPAELRLRLLGRLIGRVGNGGAVELGKLETLAAALAAACAGSGPDARFRRTLAGAMVTLAAGVLTVEPAPPRRSAQIVAPAVPTPTET
;
A
#
# COMPACT_ATOMS: atom_id res chain seq x y z
N MET A 1 -10.33 44.63 -24.99
CA MET A 1 -11.24 43.50 -25.27
C MET A 1 -11.19 42.58 -24.07
N SER A 2 -12.25 42.64 -23.27
CA SER A 2 -12.47 41.80 -22.09
C SER A 2 -12.90 40.42 -22.54
N THR A 3 -12.19 39.37 -22.12
CA THR A 3 -12.75 38.02 -22.06
C THR A 3 -13.04 37.74 -20.60
N ALA A 4 -14.31 37.86 -20.25
CA ALA A 4 -14.86 37.51 -18.96
C ALA A 4 -14.47 36.07 -18.61
N ASP A 5 -13.84 35.92 -17.45
CA ASP A 5 -13.69 34.67 -16.73
C ASP A 5 -15.07 34.36 -16.13
N ASP A 6 -15.87 33.59 -16.87
CA ASP A 6 -17.12 33.01 -16.37
C ASP A 6 -16.77 32.04 -15.25
N GLY A 7 -16.85 32.53 -14.01
CA GLY A 7 -16.87 31.68 -12.82
C GLY A 7 -17.95 30.61 -12.98
N PRO A 8 -17.70 29.35 -12.59
CA PRO A 8 -18.64 28.28 -12.84
C PRO A 8 -19.92 28.51 -12.04
N THR A 9 -21.01 28.79 -12.74
CA THR A 9 -22.36 28.48 -12.27
C THR A 9 -22.38 27.00 -11.86
N PRO A 10 -22.99 26.58 -10.74
CA PRO A 10 -23.05 25.16 -10.39
C PRO A 10 -24.01 24.42 -11.35
N GLY A 11 -23.51 24.09 -12.53
CA GLY A 11 -24.14 23.16 -13.45
C GLY A 11 -24.25 21.78 -12.80
N ALA A 12 -25.35 21.08 -13.04
CA ALA A 12 -25.54 19.72 -12.56
C ALA A 12 -24.36 18.84 -12.99
N VAL A 13 -23.70 18.20 -12.03
CA VAL A 13 -22.55 17.31 -12.29
C VAL A 13 -23.01 16.16 -13.18
N ALA A 14 -22.46 16.06 -14.39
CA ALA A 14 -22.86 15.03 -15.35
C ALA A 14 -22.53 13.60 -14.84
N PRO A 15 -23.44 12.62 -14.96
CA PRO A 15 -23.16 11.22 -14.66
C PRO A 15 -22.14 10.63 -15.64
N LEU A 16 -21.54 9.48 -15.30
CA LEU A 16 -20.67 8.73 -16.21
C LEU A 16 -21.47 8.18 -17.39
N GLY A 17 -21.00 8.44 -18.62
CA GLY A 17 -21.56 7.82 -19.82
C GLY A 17 -21.16 6.36 -19.95
N GLU A 18 -21.88 5.58 -20.76
CA GLU A 18 -21.65 4.12 -20.90
C GLU A 18 -20.25 3.80 -21.45
N ALA A 19 -19.83 4.48 -22.53
CA ALA A 19 -18.51 4.29 -23.12
C ALA A 19 -17.37 4.66 -22.14
N GLU A 20 -17.56 5.76 -21.40
CA GLU A 20 -16.62 6.19 -20.36
C GLU A 20 -16.53 5.15 -19.25
N ALA A 21 -17.67 4.64 -18.75
CA ALA A 21 -17.71 3.62 -17.73
C ALA A 21 -17.04 2.31 -18.20
N ALA A 22 -17.27 1.87 -19.43
CA ALA A 22 -16.64 0.69 -20.00
C ALA A 22 -15.12 0.82 -20.11
N ALA A 23 -14.62 2.01 -20.50
CA ALA A 23 -13.19 2.28 -20.61
C ALA A 23 -12.44 2.09 -19.28
N LEU A 24 -13.09 2.34 -18.13
CA LEU A 24 -12.50 2.20 -16.79
C LEU A 24 -12.07 0.76 -16.46
N PHE A 25 -12.68 -0.24 -17.12
CA PHE A 25 -12.46 -1.67 -16.89
C PHE A 25 -11.85 -2.40 -18.11
N SER A 26 -11.64 -1.69 -19.22
CA SER A 26 -11.24 -2.27 -20.51
C SER A 26 -9.99 -3.16 -20.45
N ASP A 27 -9.00 -2.79 -19.63
CA ASP A 27 -7.75 -3.55 -19.44
C ASP A 27 -7.91 -4.81 -18.57
N LEU A 28 -9.10 -5.06 -18.03
CA LEU A 28 -9.43 -6.20 -17.18
C LEU A 28 -10.23 -7.30 -17.91
N VAL A 29 -10.55 -7.10 -19.20
CA VAL A 29 -11.44 -7.97 -19.98
C VAL A 29 -10.92 -9.41 -20.12
N ALA A 30 -9.60 -9.58 -20.21
CA ALA A 30 -8.97 -10.89 -20.42
C ALA A 30 -8.76 -11.69 -19.13
N LEU A 31 -9.12 -11.12 -17.97
CA LEU A 31 -8.90 -11.78 -16.68
C LEU A 31 -9.98 -12.85 -16.43
N PRO A 32 -9.64 -13.95 -15.74
CA PRO A 32 -10.61 -15.00 -15.45
C PRO A 32 -11.65 -14.58 -14.41
N ALA A 33 -11.22 -13.84 -13.38
CA ALA A 33 -12.09 -13.41 -12.28
C ALA A 33 -11.59 -12.11 -11.63
N LEU A 34 -12.54 -11.32 -11.12
CA LEU A 34 -12.33 -10.07 -10.39
C LEU A 34 -13.10 -10.10 -9.06
N LEU A 35 -12.43 -9.72 -7.97
CA LEU A 35 -13.09 -9.47 -6.69
C LEU A 35 -13.38 -7.97 -6.53
N LEU A 36 -14.64 -7.60 -6.33
CA LEU A 36 -15.08 -6.23 -6.08
C LEU A 36 -15.22 -6.00 -4.57
N ALA A 37 -14.42 -5.10 -3.99
CA ALA A 37 -14.57 -4.72 -2.59
C ALA A 37 -15.68 -3.67 -2.44
N VAL A 38 -16.83 -4.07 -1.91
CA VAL A 38 -18.04 -3.25 -1.81
C VAL A 38 -18.41 -3.03 -0.35
N SER A 39 -18.28 -1.80 0.14
CA SER A 39 -18.62 -1.43 1.53
C SER A 39 -20.08 -1.01 1.71
N GLY A 40 -20.80 -0.73 0.61
CA GLY A 40 -22.17 -0.21 0.63
C GLY A 40 -22.27 1.32 0.57
N GLY A 41 -21.14 2.01 0.71
CA GLY A 41 -21.05 3.46 0.45
C GLY A 41 -21.12 3.78 -1.05
N PRO A 42 -21.35 5.06 -1.42
CA PRO A 42 -21.65 5.48 -2.79
C PRO A 42 -20.59 5.03 -3.79
N ASP A 43 -19.32 5.25 -3.48
CA ASP A 43 -18.22 4.97 -4.42
C ASP A 43 -18.16 3.45 -4.73
N SER A 44 -18.30 2.63 -3.71
CA SER A 44 -18.25 1.17 -3.83
C SER A 44 -19.51 0.57 -4.46
N THR A 45 -20.66 1.20 -4.25
CA THR A 45 -21.92 0.85 -4.92
C THR A 45 -21.83 1.19 -6.42
N ALA A 46 -21.27 2.35 -6.77
CA ALA A 46 -20.99 2.69 -8.17
C ALA A 46 -20.03 1.68 -8.82
N LEU A 47 -19.00 1.22 -8.08
CA LEU A 47 -18.09 0.18 -8.58
C LEU A 47 -18.84 -1.12 -8.91
N LEU A 48 -19.71 -1.58 -8.00
CA LEU A 48 -20.52 -2.77 -8.21
C LEU A 48 -21.40 -2.65 -9.48
N ILE A 49 -22.13 -1.55 -9.60
CA ILE A 49 -23.08 -1.33 -10.70
C ILE A 49 -22.37 -1.17 -12.04
N LEU A 50 -21.34 -0.33 -12.10
CA LEU A 50 -20.64 -0.05 -13.35
C LEU A 50 -19.85 -1.28 -13.83
N ALA A 51 -19.24 -2.04 -12.93
CA ALA A 51 -18.58 -3.30 -13.29
C ALA A 51 -19.60 -4.35 -13.79
N ALA A 52 -20.75 -4.49 -13.13
CA ALA A 52 -21.81 -5.40 -13.55
C ALA A 52 -22.34 -5.06 -14.96
N ARG A 53 -22.64 -3.79 -15.21
CA ARG A 53 -23.08 -3.30 -16.54
C ARG A 53 -22.03 -3.52 -17.61
N TRP A 54 -20.78 -3.17 -17.33
CA TRP A 54 -19.66 -3.43 -18.23
C TRP A 54 -19.57 -4.92 -18.57
N ARG A 55 -19.63 -5.81 -17.57
CA ARG A 55 -19.56 -7.26 -17.82
C ARG A 55 -20.75 -7.80 -18.62
N ALA A 56 -21.95 -7.27 -18.39
CA ALA A 56 -23.15 -7.67 -19.12
C ALA A 56 -23.09 -7.30 -20.61
N GLY A 57 -22.36 -6.25 -20.97
CA GLY A 57 -22.13 -5.84 -22.36
C GLY A 57 -21.07 -6.66 -23.10
N LEU A 58 -20.44 -7.65 -22.46
CA LEU A 58 -19.37 -8.47 -23.04
C LEU A 58 -19.84 -9.88 -23.38
N PHE A 59 -19.51 -10.36 -24.59
CA PHE A 59 -19.68 -11.75 -24.98
C PHE A 59 -18.88 -12.70 -24.08
N ALA A 60 -17.60 -12.37 -23.86
CA ALA A 60 -16.70 -13.07 -22.95
C ALA A 60 -15.98 -12.06 -22.05
N GLY A 61 -15.77 -12.43 -20.79
CA GLY A 61 -15.12 -11.56 -19.81
C GLY A 61 -15.07 -12.19 -18.42
N PRO A 62 -14.43 -11.51 -17.45
CA PRO A 62 -14.18 -12.06 -16.13
C PRO A 62 -15.45 -12.42 -15.39
N ARG A 63 -15.38 -13.45 -14.54
CA ARG A 63 -16.36 -13.65 -13.48
C ARG A 63 -16.21 -12.52 -12.46
N LEU A 64 -17.30 -11.85 -12.11
CA LEU A 64 -17.30 -10.84 -11.06
C LEU A 64 -17.79 -11.45 -9.75
N ILE A 65 -17.10 -11.16 -8.65
CA ILE A 65 -17.46 -11.58 -7.30
C ILE A 65 -17.47 -10.35 -6.40
N ALA A 66 -18.57 -10.08 -5.70
CA ALA A 66 -18.64 -8.99 -4.73
C ALA A 66 -18.24 -9.48 -3.33
N ALA A 67 -17.52 -8.65 -2.59
CA ALA A 67 -17.18 -8.92 -1.19
C ALA A 67 -17.34 -7.69 -0.31
N THR A 68 -17.96 -7.88 0.86
CA THR A 68 -18.12 -6.84 1.88
C THR A 68 -17.40 -7.25 3.15
N VAL A 69 -16.53 -6.38 3.66
CA VAL A 69 -15.84 -6.63 4.94
C VAL A 69 -16.62 -6.01 6.09
N ASP A 70 -17.20 -6.85 6.94
CA ASP A 70 -17.75 -6.46 8.23
C ASP A 70 -16.64 -6.48 9.30
N HIS A 71 -16.32 -5.30 9.82
CA HIS A 71 -15.32 -5.14 10.90
C HIS A 71 -15.88 -5.53 12.28
N GLY A 72 -17.19 -5.76 12.38
CA GLY A 72 -17.92 -6.01 13.62
C GLY A 72 -17.79 -4.87 14.63
N LEU A 73 -17.40 -3.67 14.19
CA LEU A 73 -17.18 -2.49 15.05
C LEU A 73 -18.48 -1.84 15.50
N ARG A 74 -19.54 -2.06 14.73
CA ARG A 74 -20.87 -1.51 14.94
C ARG A 74 -21.91 -2.58 14.63
N PRO A 75 -23.05 -2.61 15.34
CA PRO A 75 -24.12 -3.56 15.07
C PRO A 75 -24.72 -3.39 13.66
N GLU A 76 -24.73 -2.18 13.11
CA GLU A 76 -25.28 -1.86 11.80
C GLU A 76 -24.48 -2.45 10.64
N GLY A 77 -23.21 -2.81 10.85
CA GLY A 77 -22.32 -3.33 9.80
C GLY A 77 -22.84 -4.62 9.15
N ALA A 78 -23.51 -5.47 9.93
CA ALA A 78 -24.14 -6.69 9.40
C ALA A 78 -25.34 -6.37 8.49
N ALA A 79 -26.14 -5.38 8.87
CA ALA A 79 -27.28 -4.92 8.07
C ALA A 79 -26.82 -4.25 6.76
N GLU A 80 -25.78 -3.40 6.83
CA GLU A 80 -25.14 -2.78 5.65
C GLU A 80 -24.63 -3.86 4.69
N ALA A 81 -23.96 -4.91 5.18
CA ALA A 81 -23.50 -6.02 4.36
C ALA A 81 -24.65 -6.83 3.72
N ALA A 82 -25.78 -6.98 4.42
CA ALA A 82 -26.98 -7.63 3.88
C ALA A 82 -27.62 -6.83 2.74
N VAL A 83 -27.62 -5.49 2.83
CA VAL A 83 -28.07 -4.60 1.74
C VAL A 83 -27.20 -4.78 0.50
N VAL A 84 -25.87 -4.80 0.66
CA VAL A 84 -24.94 -5.03 -0.46
C VAL A 84 -25.14 -6.42 -1.07
N ARG A 85 -25.34 -7.45 -0.25
CA ARG A 85 -25.65 -8.81 -0.72
C ARG A 85 -26.89 -8.82 -1.61
N LYS A 86 -27.98 -8.18 -1.17
CA LYS A 86 -29.22 -8.09 -1.94
C LYS A 86 -29.00 -7.37 -3.26
N LEU A 87 -28.26 -6.26 -3.24
CA LEU A 87 -27.93 -5.50 -4.46
C LEU A 87 -27.10 -6.33 -5.45
N ALA A 88 -26.05 -7.01 -4.99
CA ALA A 88 -25.24 -7.89 -5.82
C ALA A 88 -26.06 -9.05 -6.41
N GLY A 89 -26.94 -9.66 -5.60
CA GLY A 89 -27.86 -10.72 -6.06
C GLY A 89 -28.81 -10.24 -7.14
N GLY A 90 -29.34 -9.01 -7.03
CA GLY A 90 -30.17 -8.40 -8.08
C GLY A 90 -29.44 -8.16 -9.41
N LEU A 91 -28.11 -8.15 -9.40
CA LEU A 91 -27.25 -8.05 -10.59
C LEU A 91 -26.76 -9.43 -11.08
N GLY A 92 -27.20 -10.51 -10.45
CA GLY A 92 -26.73 -11.88 -10.75
C GLY A 92 -25.28 -12.14 -10.31
N LEU A 93 -24.75 -11.38 -9.36
CA LEU A 93 -23.36 -11.52 -8.91
C LEU A 93 -23.26 -12.30 -7.58
N PRO A 94 -22.34 -13.27 -7.45
CA PRO A 94 -22.06 -13.90 -6.16
C PRO A 94 -21.51 -12.88 -5.17
N HIS A 95 -21.90 -13.00 -3.90
CA HIS A 95 -21.51 -12.10 -2.82
C HIS A 95 -21.01 -12.85 -1.57
N HIS A 96 -19.87 -12.40 -1.04
CA HIS A 96 -19.31 -12.86 0.22
C HIS A 96 -19.31 -11.76 1.28
N THR A 97 -19.86 -12.05 2.46
CA THR A 97 -19.64 -11.22 3.66
C THR A 97 -18.45 -11.78 4.42
N LEU A 98 -17.39 -10.99 4.51
CA LEU A 98 -16.14 -11.35 5.18
C LEU A 98 -16.11 -10.67 6.55
N ARG A 99 -15.97 -11.43 7.63
CA ARG A 99 -16.02 -10.87 8.99
C ARG A 99 -14.62 -10.82 9.61
N TRP A 100 -14.24 -9.66 10.15
CA TRP A 100 -13.07 -9.57 11.01
C TRP A 100 -13.38 -10.17 12.39
N THR A 101 -12.77 -11.31 12.69
CA THR A 101 -12.86 -12.01 13.96
C THR A 101 -11.63 -11.73 14.83
N GLY A 102 -11.76 -11.89 16.15
CA GLY A 102 -10.67 -11.73 17.11
C GLY A 102 -10.66 -10.42 17.91
N LYS A 103 -9.71 -10.31 18.84
CA LYS A 103 -9.58 -9.14 19.73
C LYS A 103 -9.12 -7.92 18.94
N LYS A 104 -9.86 -6.82 19.10
CA LYS A 104 -9.52 -5.54 18.46
C LYS A 104 -8.55 -4.77 19.34
N PRO A 105 -7.48 -4.20 18.78
CA PRO A 105 -6.50 -3.50 19.57
C PRO A 105 -7.08 -2.17 20.08
N ALA A 106 -6.71 -1.80 21.32
CA ALA A 106 -7.14 -0.55 21.94
C ALA A 106 -6.50 0.67 21.27
N ALA A 107 -5.28 0.53 20.73
CA ALA A 107 -4.57 1.54 19.96
C ALA A 107 -4.35 1.07 18.52
N GLY A 108 -4.28 2.00 17.56
CA GLY A 108 -4.03 1.65 16.15
C GLY A 108 -5.18 0.92 15.46
N LEU A 109 -6.41 1.02 15.99
CA LEU A 109 -7.58 0.31 15.49
C LEU A 109 -7.81 0.48 13.98
N GLN A 110 -7.57 1.67 13.43
CA GLN A 110 -7.74 1.93 11.99
C GLN A 110 -6.71 1.19 11.13
N GLU A 111 -5.47 1.12 11.58
CA GLU A 111 -4.39 0.39 10.90
C GLU A 111 -4.66 -1.11 10.96
N ALA A 112 -5.08 -1.62 12.13
CA ALA A 112 -5.49 -3.01 12.29
C ALA A 112 -6.72 -3.37 11.44
N ALA A 113 -7.75 -2.53 11.42
CA ALA A 113 -8.92 -2.71 10.57
C ALA A 113 -8.56 -2.68 9.07
N ARG A 114 -7.60 -1.83 8.67
CA ARG A 114 -7.07 -1.79 7.31
C ARG A 114 -6.32 -3.08 6.96
N ALA A 115 -5.44 -3.56 7.85
CA ALA A 115 -4.71 -4.82 7.66
C ALA A 115 -5.69 -6.01 7.57
N ALA A 116 -6.65 -6.09 8.49
CA ALA A 116 -7.69 -7.12 8.48
C ALA A 116 -8.51 -7.09 7.19
N ARG A 117 -8.91 -5.89 6.71
CA ARG A 117 -9.63 -5.72 5.44
C ARG A 117 -8.86 -6.34 4.27
N TYR A 118 -7.58 -5.99 4.10
CA TYR A 118 -6.81 -6.48 2.96
C TYR A 118 -6.46 -7.96 3.10
N GLY A 119 -6.24 -8.46 4.33
CA GLY A 119 -6.08 -9.89 4.58
C GLY A 119 -7.31 -10.71 4.17
N LEU A 120 -8.50 -10.28 4.61
CA LEU A 120 -9.76 -10.94 4.26
C LEU A 120 -10.07 -10.87 2.76
N LEU A 121 -9.89 -9.70 2.13
CA LEU A 121 -10.08 -9.55 0.69
C LEU A 121 -9.11 -10.42 -0.12
N ALA A 122 -7.85 -10.53 0.33
CA ALA A 122 -6.87 -11.37 -0.33
C ALA A 122 -7.20 -12.85 -0.23
N GLN A 123 -7.66 -13.31 0.94
CA GLN A 123 -8.13 -14.67 1.11
C GLN A 123 -9.32 -14.96 0.17
N ALA A 124 -10.35 -14.12 0.19
CA ALA A 124 -11.52 -14.27 -0.66
C ALA A 124 -11.18 -14.24 -2.16
N ALA A 125 -10.21 -13.40 -2.57
CA ALA A 125 -9.74 -13.36 -3.95
C ALA A 125 -9.12 -14.70 -4.38
N ARG A 126 -8.25 -15.29 -3.54
CA ARG A 126 -7.63 -16.59 -3.81
C ARG A 126 -8.66 -17.71 -3.90
N GLU A 127 -9.58 -17.78 -2.94
CA GLU A 127 -10.67 -18.77 -2.93
C GLU A 127 -11.57 -18.66 -4.18
N ALA A 128 -11.78 -17.43 -4.68
CA ALA A 128 -12.55 -17.17 -5.90
C ALA A 128 -11.74 -17.33 -7.21
N GLY A 129 -10.45 -17.70 -7.15
CA GLY A 129 -9.56 -17.75 -8.30
C GLY A 129 -9.30 -16.38 -8.95
N ALA A 130 -9.57 -15.29 -8.23
CA ALA A 130 -9.32 -13.92 -8.67
C ALA A 130 -7.92 -13.47 -8.28
N ARG A 131 -7.21 -12.86 -9.22
CA ARG A 131 -5.89 -12.25 -8.98
C ARG A 131 -5.95 -10.74 -8.73
N HIS A 132 -7.12 -10.16 -8.94
CA HIS A 132 -7.34 -8.72 -8.90
C HIS A 132 -8.49 -8.38 -7.95
N VAL A 133 -8.21 -7.48 -7.02
CA VAL A 133 -9.18 -6.88 -6.09
C VAL A 133 -9.43 -5.44 -6.52
N LEU A 134 -10.67 -5.09 -6.83
CA LEU A 134 -11.06 -3.74 -7.23
C LEU A 134 -11.56 -2.96 -6.00
N THR A 135 -11.12 -1.70 -5.89
CA THR A 135 -11.59 -0.76 -4.86
C THR A 135 -12.01 0.56 -5.49
N ALA A 136 -12.99 1.23 -4.88
CA ALA A 136 -13.60 2.44 -5.40
C ALA A 136 -12.92 3.74 -4.96
N HIS A 137 -11.59 3.76 -4.87
CA HIS A 137 -10.87 5.00 -4.56
C HIS A 137 -11.01 5.99 -5.72
N THR A 138 -11.32 7.25 -5.38
CA THR A 138 -11.65 8.35 -6.29
C THR A 138 -10.52 9.37 -6.41
N ARG A 139 -10.72 10.37 -7.27
CA ARG A 139 -9.85 11.56 -7.37
C ARG A 139 -9.77 12.32 -6.05
N ASP A 140 -10.86 12.37 -5.29
CA ASP A 140 -10.93 13.01 -3.99
C ASP A 140 -10.04 12.27 -2.97
N ASP A 141 -10.08 10.94 -2.97
CA ASP A 141 -9.19 10.12 -2.12
C ASP A 141 -7.71 10.32 -2.48
N GLN A 142 -7.40 10.58 -3.75
CA GLN A 142 -6.04 10.96 -4.16
C GLN A 142 -5.61 12.29 -3.56
N ALA A 143 -6.45 13.31 -3.66
CA ALA A 143 -6.18 14.62 -3.10
C ALA A 143 -5.95 14.55 -1.59
N GLU A 144 -6.82 13.83 -0.87
CA GLU A 144 -6.65 13.54 0.56
C GLU A 144 -5.31 12.85 0.84
N THR A 145 -4.94 11.85 0.04
CA THR A 145 -3.69 11.10 0.20
C THR A 145 -2.46 11.99 -0.03
N VAL A 146 -2.47 12.84 -1.06
CA VAL A 146 -1.36 13.76 -1.36
C VAL A 146 -1.17 14.75 -0.21
N LEU A 147 -2.24 15.41 0.24
CA LEU A 147 -2.15 16.37 1.34
C LEU A 147 -1.71 15.71 2.65
N PHE A 148 -2.24 14.52 2.93
CA PHE A 148 -1.86 13.75 4.09
C PHE A 148 -0.38 13.37 4.10
N ARG A 149 0.16 12.95 2.95
CA ARG A 149 1.58 12.58 2.82
C ARG A 149 2.49 13.80 2.82
N LEU A 150 2.05 14.90 2.23
CA LEU A 150 2.75 16.19 2.28
C LEU A 150 2.89 16.66 3.74
N ALA A 151 1.79 16.64 4.51
CA ALA A 151 1.80 17.02 5.93
C ALA A 151 2.69 16.11 6.80
N ARG A 152 3.07 14.93 6.30
CA ARG A 152 4.00 13.99 6.95
C ARG A 152 5.44 14.10 6.48
N GLY A 153 5.77 15.12 5.68
CA GLY A 153 7.14 15.31 5.16
C GLY A 153 7.56 14.24 4.16
N SER A 154 6.61 13.68 3.40
CA SER A 154 6.94 12.69 2.38
C SER A 154 7.70 13.31 1.21
N GLY A 155 8.73 12.61 0.72
CA GLY A 155 9.41 12.97 -0.52
C GLY A 155 8.61 12.61 -1.79
N LEU A 156 9.29 12.68 -2.94
CA LEU A 156 8.70 12.50 -4.27
C LEU A 156 7.87 11.21 -4.41
N SER A 157 8.39 10.08 -3.94
CA SER A 157 7.69 8.78 -4.03
C SER A 157 6.42 8.72 -3.19
N GLY A 158 6.39 9.42 -2.05
CA GLY A 158 5.19 9.54 -1.24
C GLY A 158 4.15 10.45 -1.90
N LEU A 159 4.58 11.59 -2.44
CA LEU A 159 3.71 12.54 -3.16
C LEU A 159 3.16 11.98 -4.48
N ALA A 160 3.72 10.88 -4.98
CA ALA A 160 3.16 10.09 -6.08
C ALA A 160 1.77 9.48 -5.75
N GLY A 161 1.24 9.64 -4.52
CA GLY A 161 -0.13 9.27 -4.16
C GLY A 161 -0.40 7.77 -4.33
N MET A 162 -1.64 7.41 -4.66
CA MET A 162 -2.01 6.04 -4.98
C MET A 162 -1.71 5.72 -6.46
N ALA A 163 -1.39 4.47 -6.78
CA ALA A 163 -1.34 4.01 -8.17
C ALA A 163 -2.68 3.36 -8.57
N ARG A 164 -3.02 3.38 -9.86
CA ARG A 164 -4.21 2.67 -10.37
C ARG A 164 -4.13 1.17 -10.10
N VAL A 165 -2.93 0.59 -10.28
CA VAL A 165 -2.62 -0.81 -9.97
C VAL A 165 -1.47 -0.84 -8.98
N ALA A 166 -1.61 -1.61 -7.91
CA ALA A 166 -0.57 -1.83 -6.90
C ALA A 166 -0.70 -3.25 -6.33
N ALA A 167 0.34 -3.79 -5.70
CA ALA A 167 0.19 -5.02 -4.90
C ALA A 167 -0.81 -4.79 -3.75
N VAL A 168 -1.57 -5.83 -3.39
CA VAL A 168 -2.39 -5.81 -2.17
C VAL A 168 -1.45 -5.66 -0.96
N PRO A 169 -1.67 -4.67 -0.07
CA PRO A 169 -0.79 -4.44 1.08
C PRO A 169 -1.07 -5.47 2.16
N LEU A 170 -0.57 -6.68 1.96
CA LEU A 170 -0.59 -7.73 2.95
C LEU A 170 0.48 -7.43 3.99
N SER A 171 0.06 -7.28 5.25
CA SER A 171 1.00 -7.38 6.36
C SER A 171 1.61 -8.77 6.31
N LEU A 172 2.93 -8.86 6.15
CA LEU A 172 3.66 -10.10 6.40
C LEU A 172 3.40 -10.45 7.87
N ARG A 173 2.47 -11.38 8.11
CA ARG A 173 2.38 -12.00 9.43
C ARG A 173 3.68 -12.76 9.59
N LYS A 174 4.41 -12.48 10.68
CA LYS A 174 5.39 -13.42 11.21
C LYS A 174 4.55 -14.65 11.55
N GLU A 175 4.68 -15.70 10.72
CA GLU A 175 3.91 -16.95 10.71
C GLU A 175 2.80 -17.00 11.76
N ASP A 176 1.54 -16.84 11.33
CA ASP A 176 0.50 -17.44 12.16
C ASP A 176 0.76 -18.94 12.19
N PRO A 177 0.76 -19.60 13.36
CA PRO A 177 0.58 -21.03 13.37
C PRO A 177 -0.71 -21.34 12.59
N PRO A 178 -0.75 -22.46 11.84
CA PRO A 178 -1.94 -22.84 11.08
C PRO A 178 -3.16 -22.71 11.99
N THR A 179 -4.20 -22.03 11.51
CA THR A 179 -5.48 -21.95 12.21
C THR A 179 -5.85 -23.36 12.66
N PRO A 180 -6.14 -23.59 13.95
CA PRO A 180 -6.61 -24.90 14.37
C PRO A 180 -7.87 -25.23 13.57
N ASP A 181 -7.87 -26.45 13.04
CA ASP A 181 -9.02 -27.10 12.43
C ASP A 181 -10.32 -26.71 13.18
N PRO A 182 -11.41 -26.33 12.50
CA PRO A 182 -12.72 -26.16 13.14
C PRO A 182 -13.20 -27.43 13.90
N PHE A 183 -12.51 -28.57 13.80
CA PHE A 183 -12.72 -29.78 14.58
C PHE A 183 -11.57 -30.09 15.57
N GLY A 184 -11.60 -29.41 16.71
CA GLY A 184 -11.07 -29.82 18.03
C GLY A 184 -9.76 -30.63 18.16
N ALA A 185 -8.68 -29.97 18.56
CA ALA A 185 -7.70 -30.51 19.52
C ALA A 185 -6.93 -29.36 20.20
N GLN A 186 -6.91 -29.34 21.53
CA GLN A 186 -6.27 -28.29 22.34
C GLN A 186 -4.75 -28.51 22.43
N VAL A 187 -3.96 -27.47 22.13
CA VAL A 187 -2.57 -27.36 22.64
C VAL A 187 -2.36 -25.95 23.20
N ARG A 188 -1.98 -25.88 24.47
CA ARG A 188 -1.68 -24.64 25.20
C ARG A 188 -0.30 -24.12 24.83
N ALA A 189 -0.19 -22.81 24.57
CA ALA A 189 1.07 -22.07 24.64
C ALA A 189 0.86 -20.75 25.40
N GLN A 190 1.75 -20.47 26.36
CA GLN A 190 1.77 -19.31 27.26
C GLN A 190 2.39 -18.06 26.59
N PRO A 191 2.11 -16.84 27.09
CA PRO A 191 2.41 -15.60 26.36
C PRO A 191 3.83 -15.06 26.62
N PHE A 192 4.44 -14.52 25.57
CA PHE A 192 5.61 -13.65 25.68
C PHE A 192 5.17 -12.19 25.48
N ALA A 193 5.61 -11.32 26.39
CA ALA A 193 5.22 -9.92 26.49
C ALA A 193 6.16 -8.97 25.73
N ASP A 194 5.64 -7.75 25.58
CA ASP A 194 6.32 -6.46 25.35
C ASP A 194 6.39 -5.85 23.93
N ALA A 195 5.46 -4.90 23.75
CA ALA A 195 5.71 -3.47 23.67
C ALA A 195 6.84 -2.97 22.76
N ASN A 196 6.46 -2.49 21.58
CA ASN A 196 6.93 -1.17 21.13
C ASN A 196 5.98 -0.53 20.12
N GLY A 197 5.55 0.69 20.43
CA GLY A 197 4.70 1.52 19.57
C GLY A 197 5.47 2.03 18.36
N GLY A 198 5.33 1.35 17.23
CA GLY A 198 5.75 1.85 15.93
C GLY A 198 4.70 2.78 15.35
N ARG A 199 4.98 4.09 15.30
CA ARG A 199 4.20 5.04 14.49
C ARG A 199 4.41 4.67 13.02
N GLY A 200 3.30 4.45 12.30
CA GLY A 200 3.26 3.90 10.95
C GLY A 200 4.24 4.58 9.97
N ALA A 201 5.32 3.88 9.66
CA ALA A 201 6.14 4.12 8.49
C ALA A 201 5.44 3.45 7.30
N GLU A 202 4.70 4.21 6.50
CA GLU A 202 4.18 3.69 5.24
C GLU A 202 5.34 3.50 4.26
N ALA A 203 5.42 2.30 3.68
CA ALA A 203 6.50 1.85 2.80
C ALA A 203 6.80 2.86 1.68
N LEU A 204 8.01 3.43 1.76
CA LEU A 204 8.62 4.29 0.73
C LEU A 204 8.99 3.53 -0.56
N TRP A 205 8.74 2.22 -0.60
CA TRP A 205 9.22 1.39 -1.67
C TRP A 205 8.09 1.05 -2.65
N LEU A 206 8.01 1.79 -3.76
CA LEU A 206 7.29 1.32 -4.94
C LEU A 206 8.15 0.24 -5.60
N PRO A 207 7.59 -0.92 -5.95
CA PRO A 207 8.32 -1.94 -6.68
C PRO A 207 8.83 -1.39 -8.01
N SER A 208 9.92 -1.97 -8.47
CA SER A 208 10.67 -1.55 -9.64
C SER A 208 9.78 -1.51 -10.91
N PRO A 209 10.08 -0.66 -11.91
CA PRO A 209 9.42 -0.74 -13.22
C PRO A 209 9.33 -2.16 -13.79
N ARG A 210 10.37 -2.98 -13.64
CA ARG A 210 10.37 -4.39 -14.07
C ARG A 210 9.39 -5.24 -13.28
N GLU A 211 9.34 -5.09 -11.96
CA GLU A 211 8.38 -5.79 -11.10
C GLU A 211 6.94 -5.40 -11.46
N ARG A 212 6.68 -4.10 -11.67
CA ARG A 212 5.38 -3.60 -12.13
C ARG A 212 5.02 -4.06 -13.54
N SER A 213 6.00 -4.35 -14.39
CA SER A 213 5.78 -4.89 -15.74
C SER A 213 5.43 -6.38 -15.72
N SER A 214 6.02 -7.15 -14.79
CA SER A 214 5.68 -8.57 -14.58
C SER A 214 4.23 -8.77 -14.11
N TRP A 215 3.63 -7.73 -13.52
CA TRP A 215 2.22 -7.70 -13.14
C TRP A 215 1.26 -7.55 -14.33
N ARG A 216 1.76 -7.26 -15.54
CA ARG A 216 0.94 -7.05 -16.76
C ARG A 216 0.77 -8.30 -17.63
N GLY A 217 1.46 -9.41 -17.38
CA GLY A 217 1.25 -10.62 -18.19
C GLY A 217 2.19 -11.79 -17.90
N GLY A 218 1.60 -12.99 -17.90
CA GLY A 218 2.32 -14.26 -17.84
C GLY A 218 1.43 -15.42 -17.39
N VAL A 219 0.60 -15.95 -18.28
CA VAL A 219 -0.02 -17.28 -18.11
C VAL A 219 1.02 -18.30 -18.59
N GLY A 220 1.82 -18.83 -17.67
CA GLY A 220 2.74 -19.93 -17.93
C GLY A 220 2.32 -21.13 -17.09
N GLY A 221 1.84 -22.19 -17.75
CA GLY A 221 1.46 -23.44 -17.10
C GLY A 221 2.67 -24.23 -16.60
N GLY A 222 2.49 -24.95 -15.49
CA GLY A 222 3.45 -25.93 -14.97
C GLY A 222 3.64 -25.80 -13.47
N GLY A 223 3.31 -26.86 -12.73
CA GLY A 223 3.24 -26.90 -11.27
C GLY A 223 4.47 -26.39 -10.53
N GLN A 224 4.26 -25.34 -9.74
CA GLN A 224 4.76 -25.10 -8.40
C GLN A 224 3.95 -23.92 -7.86
N ALA A 225 3.47 -23.98 -6.61
CA ALA A 225 2.66 -22.92 -6.00
C ALA A 225 3.52 -21.66 -5.79
N THR A 226 3.71 -20.88 -6.85
CA THR A 226 4.29 -19.54 -6.77
C THR A 226 3.36 -18.71 -5.88
N ASN A 227 3.92 -18.00 -4.91
CA ASN A 227 3.19 -17.05 -4.07
C ASN A 227 2.72 -15.87 -4.94
N GLU A 228 1.65 -16.08 -5.72
CA GLU A 228 1.21 -15.15 -6.74
C GLU A 228 0.74 -13.84 -6.11
N VAL A 229 1.36 -12.75 -6.57
CA VAL A 229 1.07 -11.40 -6.08
C VAL A 229 -0.36 -11.02 -6.48
N LEU A 230 -1.22 -10.79 -5.49
CA LEU A 230 -2.54 -10.21 -5.72
C LEU A 230 -2.42 -8.73 -6.01
N LEU A 231 -3.18 -8.27 -7.00
CA LEU A 231 -3.18 -6.88 -7.45
C LEU A 231 -4.44 -6.15 -6.97
N LEU A 232 -4.23 -4.96 -6.44
CA LEU A 232 -5.26 -3.99 -6.09
C LEU A 232 -5.44 -2.99 -7.24
N VAL A 233 -6.65 -2.94 -7.79
CA VAL A 233 -7.03 -2.04 -8.90
C VAL A 233 -7.97 -0.95 -8.38
N ARG A 234 -7.77 0.28 -8.84
CA ARG A 234 -8.58 1.46 -8.50
C ARG A 234 -9.13 2.11 -9.78
N PRO A 235 -10.24 1.58 -10.36
CA PRO A 235 -10.75 2.08 -11.63
C PRO A 235 -11.12 3.57 -11.61
N PHE A 236 -11.58 4.07 -10.46
CA PHE A 236 -12.11 5.43 -10.32
C PHE A 236 -11.08 6.47 -9.88
N LEU A 237 -9.79 6.13 -9.91
CA LEU A 237 -8.76 6.96 -9.29
C LEU A 237 -8.66 8.38 -9.85
N ASP A 238 -9.08 8.57 -11.11
CA ASP A 238 -9.11 9.85 -11.79
C ASP A 238 -10.54 10.43 -11.89
N ILE A 239 -11.55 9.74 -11.36
CA ILE A 239 -12.96 10.13 -11.40
C ILE A 239 -13.34 10.88 -10.10
N PRO A 240 -13.97 12.08 -10.20
CA PRO A 240 -14.51 12.75 -9.02
C PRO A 240 -15.64 11.96 -8.39
N LYS A 241 -15.68 11.93 -7.05
CA LYS A 241 -16.76 11.30 -6.29
C LYS A 241 -18.15 11.81 -6.69
N THR A 242 -18.27 13.10 -6.95
CA THR A 242 -19.54 13.74 -7.35
C THR A 242 -20.15 13.14 -8.61
N ARG A 243 -19.33 12.69 -9.58
CA ARG A 243 -19.83 12.02 -10.79
C ARG A 243 -20.35 10.61 -10.50
N LEU A 244 -19.74 9.89 -9.56
CA LEU A 244 -20.24 8.58 -9.12
C LEU A 244 -21.60 8.72 -8.44
N ILE A 245 -21.76 9.74 -7.57
CA ILE A 245 -23.04 10.05 -6.92
C ILE A 245 -24.09 10.42 -7.97
N ALA A 246 -23.78 11.29 -8.93
CA ALA A 246 -24.70 11.65 -10.01
C ALA A 246 -25.13 10.41 -10.83
N THR A 247 -24.19 9.50 -11.10
CA THR A 247 -24.47 8.23 -11.81
C THR A 247 -25.44 7.34 -11.04
N LEU A 248 -25.27 7.21 -9.71
CA LEU A 248 -26.18 6.45 -8.87
C LEU A 248 -27.55 7.12 -8.74
N ALA A 249 -27.59 8.46 -8.65
CA ALA A 249 -28.83 9.22 -8.57
C ALA A 249 -29.70 9.04 -9.83
N VAL A 250 -29.09 9.17 -11.03
CA VAL A 250 -29.79 8.92 -12.30
C VAL A 250 -30.28 7.48 -12.42
N ALA A 251 -29.54 6.52 -11.86
CA ALA A 251 -29.94 5.11 -11.85
C ALA A 251 -30.97 4.77 -10.76
N GLY A 252 -31.32 5.69 -9.85
CA GLY A 252 -32.22 5.45 -8.73
C GLY A 252 -31.67 4.44 -7.70
N ILE A 253 -30.34 4.33 -7.57
CA ILE A 253 -29.70 3.31 -6.74
C ILE A 253 -29.32 3.92 -5.38
N PRO A 254 -29.91 3.44 -4.27
CA PRO A 254 -29.57 3.93 -2.94
C PRO A 254 -28.20 3.41 -2.49
N PHE A 255 -27.58 4.13 -1.56
CA PHE A 255 -26.33 3.74 -0.92
C PHE A 255 -26.34 4.17 0.55
N ALA A 256 -25.51 3.52 1.37
CA ALA A 256 -25.34 3.88 2.77
C ALA A 256 -24.47 5.13 2.91
N ASP A 257 -24.78 5.99 3.88
CA ASP A 257 -23.91 7.08 4.33
C ASP A 257 -23.33 6.73 5.70
N ASP A 258 -22.03 6.44 5.75
CA ASP A 258 -21.35 6.12 7.01
C ASP A 258 -21.01 7.42 7.79
N PRO A 259 -21.55 7.62 9.01
CA PRO A 259 -21.27 8.80 9.82
C PRO A 259 -19.77 9.01 10.13
N SER A 260 -18.98 7.93 10.15
CA SER A 260 -17.53 8.01 10.40
C SER A 260 -16.79 8.83 9.35
N ASN A 261 -17.35 8.98 8.15
CA ASN A 261 -16.81 9.81 7.08
C ASN A 261 -16.74 11.29 7.44
N ARG A 262 -17.52 11.73 8.44
CA ARG A 262 -17.60 13.12 8.91
C ARG A 262 -16.97 13.34 10.29
N ASP A 263 -16.41 12.29 10.89
CA ASP A 263 -15.85 12.35 12.24
C ASP A 263 -14.48 13.04 12.27
N SER A 264 -14.44 14.25 12.84
CA SER A 264 -13.26 15.12 12.89
C SER A 264 -12.09 14.56 13.71
N ARG A 265 -12.29 13.48 14.48
CA ARG A 265 -11.18 12.75 15.13
C ARG A 265 -10.23 12.15 14.09
N PHE A 266 -10.73 11.83 12.89
CA PHE A 266 -9.94 11.23 11.83
C PHE A 266 -9.34 12.27 10.89
N THR A 267 -8.04 12.15 10.62
CA THR A 267 -7.31 13.10 9.76
C THR A 267 -7.91 13.23 8.37
N ARG A 268 -8.37 12.13 7.76
CA ARG A 268 -8.99 12.17 6.43
C ARG A 268 -10.29 12.97 6.41
N ALA A 269 -11.16 12.80 7.42
CA ALA A 269 -12.38 13.58 7.54
C ALA A 269 -12.06 15.09 7.66
N ARG A 270 -11.05 15.46 8.46
CA ARG A 270 -10.59 16.85 8.54
C ARG A 270 -10.08 17.39 7.20
N LEU A 271 -9.23 16.61 6.49
CA LEU A 271 -8.72 17.00 5.18
C LEU A 271 -9.85 17.20 4.17
N ARG A 272 -10.86 16.32 4.16
CA ARG A 272 -12.03 16.43 3.29
C ARG A 272 -12.79 17.73 3.50
N THR A 273 -12.93 18.19 4.76
CA THR A 273 -13.55 19.48 5.09
C THR A 273 -12.72 20.67 4.60
N LEU A 274 -11.40 20.55 4.52
CA LEU A 274 -10.52 21.62 4.04
C LEU A 274 -10.46 21.72 2.51
N LEU A 275 -10.73 20.63 1.78
CA LEU A 275 -10.59 20.59 0.31
C LEU A 275 -11.34 21.70 -0.44
N PRO A 276 -12.59 22.08 -0.09
CA PRO A 276 -13.28 23.16 -0.77
C PRO A 276 -12.55 24.52 -0.63
N GLY A 277 -12.06 24.85 0.56
CA GLY A 277 -11.29 26.08 0.79
C GLY A 277 -9.92 26.03 0.12
N LEU A 278 -9.25 24.87 0.10
CA LEU A 278 -8.00 24.72 -0.66
C LEU A 278 -8.24 24.86 -2.17
N ALA A 279 -9.40 24.44 -2.67
CA ALA A 279 -9.73 24.57 -4.09
C ALA A 279 -9.86 26.03 -4.53
N THR A 280 -10.32 26.95 -3.67
CA THR A 280 -10.38 28.40 -4.00
C THR A 280 -8.98 28.99 -4.16
N GLU A 281 -8.00 28.47 -3.42
CA GLU A 281 -6.58 28.82 -3.55
C GLU A 281 -5.88 28.06 -4.70
N GLY A 282 -6.63 27.33 -5.52
CA GLY A 282 -6.10 26.60 -6.67
C GLY A 282 -5.51 25.23 -6.34
N LEU A 283 -5.69 24.70 -5.14
CA LEU A 283 -5.32 23.34 -4.72
C LEU A 283 -6.50 22.37 -4.85
N SER A 284 -7.16 22.39 -6.01
CA SER A 284 -8.30 21.50 -6.28
C SER A 284 -7.89 20.03 -6.34
N ALA A 285 -8.84 19.12 -6.09
CA ALA A 285 -8.60 17.68 -6.18
C ALA A 285 -8.03 17.24 -7.54
N ALA A 286 -8.45 17.89 -8.63
CA ALA A 286 -7.92 17.64 -9.96
C ALA A 286 -6.44 18.02 -10.09
N ARG A 287 -6.05 19.20 -9.59
CA ARG A 287 -4.65 19.66 -9.64
C ARG A 287 -3.75 18.83 -8.73
N LEU A 288 -4.23 18.44 -7.55
CA LEU A 288 -3.51 17.54 -6.64
C LEU A 288 -3.33 16.13 -7.23
N ALA A 289 -4.36 15.57 -7.87
CA ALA A 289 -4.24 14.29 -8.58
C ALA A 289 -3.27 14.39 -9.78
N GLN A 290 -3.29 15.50 -10.52
CA GLN A 290 -2.35 15.75 -11.61
C GLN A 290 -0.89 15.89 -11.11
N LEU A 291 -0.69 16.55 -9.96
CA LEU A 291 0.60 16.58 -9.27
C LEU A 291 1.08 15.16 -8.93
N ALA A 292 0.21 14.34 -8.32
CA ALA A 292 0.55 12.95 -8.02
C ALA A 292 0.93 12.15 -9.28
N ALA A 293 0.23 12.35 -10.40
CA ALA A 293 0.56 11.71 -11.67
C ALA A 293 1.93 12.17 -12.23
N ARG A 294 2.25 13.47 -12.12
CA ARG A 294 3.57 14.01 -12.50
C ARG A 294 4.68 13.42 -11.61
N MET A 295 4.45 13.37 -10.30
CA MET A 295 5.38 12.77 -9.34
C MET A 295 5.59 11.28 -9.64
N ARG A 296 4.54 10.50 -9.96
CA ARG A 296 4.70 9.08 -10.36
C ARG A 296 5.55 8.90 -11.62
N ARG A 297 5.40 9.76 -12.63
CA ARG A 297 6.22 9.69 -13.85
C ARG A 297 7.69 10.01 -13.55
N ALA A 298 7.95 11.04 -12.74
CA ALA A 298 9.30 11.38 -12.31
C ALA A 298 9.93 10.24 -11.47
N ASP A 299 9.15 9.68 -10.54
CA ASP A 299 9.56 8.56 -9.70
C ASP A 299 9.97 7.35 -10.55
N ALA A 300 9.15 6.98 -11.54
CA ALA A 300 9.45 5.87 -12.44
C ALA A 300 10.75 6.09 -13.24
N ALA A 301 11.05 7.33 -13.66
CA ALA A 301 12.28 7.67 -14.35
C ALA A 301 13.51 7.58 -13.43
N LEU A 302 13.38 8.05 -12.18
CA LEU A 302 14.42 7.92 -11.16
C LEU A 302 14.68 6.46 -10.82
N GLU A 303 13.62 5.64 -10.68
CA GLU A 303 13.78 4.21 -10.44
C GLU A 303 14.51 3.49 -11.57
N ALA A 304 14.22 3.84 -12.83
CA ALA A 304 14.97 3.30 -13.97
C ALA A 304 16.44 3.76 -13.97
N ALA A 305 16.74 4.95 -13.48
CA ALA A 305 18.12 5.43 -13.33
C ALA A 305 18.86 4.74 -12.18
N VAL A 306 18.18 4.44 -11.07
CA VAL A 306 18.72 3.63 -9.96
C VAL A 306 19.04 2.21 -10.42
N GLU A 307 18.17 1.60 -11.24
CA GLU A 307 18.44 0.28 -11.83
C GLU A 307 19.70 0.26 -12.70
N ARG A 308 19.89 1.28 -13.54
CA ARG A 308 21.12 1.42 -14.34
C ARG A 308 22.35 1.60 -13.47
N LEU A 309 22.29 2.51 -12.49
CA LEU A 309 23.39 2.75 -11.55
C LEU A 309 23.78 1.47 -10.80
N ALA A 310 22.80 0.69 -10.36
CA ALA A 310 23.07 -0.58 -9.70
C ALA A 310 23.84 -1.54 -10.62
N GLY A 311 23.40 -1.66 -11.89
CA GLY A 311 24.11 -2.46 -12.90
C GLY A 311 25.55 -2.00 -13.12
N ASP A 312 25.78 -0.69 -13.25
CA ASP A 312 27.11 -0.10 -13.40
C ASP A 312 28.03 -0.37 -12.20
N LEU A 313 27.46 -0.56 -11.01
CA LEU A 313 28.15 -0.90 -9.77
C LEU A 313 28.25 -2.42 -9.53
N GLY A 314 27.87 -3.25 -10.52
CA GLY A 314 27.92 -4.71 -10.44
C GLY A 314 26.84 -5.34 -9.55
N LEU A 315 25.77 -4.61 -9.25
CA LEU A 315 24.64 -5.08 -8.45
C LEU A 315 23.47 -5.49 -9.33
N SER A 316 22.91 -6.68 -9.10
CA SER A 316 21.56 -7.01 -9.56
C SER A 316 20.54 -6.65 -8.47
N LEU A 317 19.53 -5.88 -8.88
CA LEU A 317 18.37 -5.53 -8.08
C LEU A 317 17.18 -6.48 -8.31
N ASP A 318 17.37 -7.58 -9.05
CA ASP A 318 16.31 -8.55 -9.30
C ASP A 318 15.88 -9.23 -7.98
N GLY A 319 14.56 -9.32 -7.76
CA GLY A 319 13.99 -9.94 -6.55
C GLY A 319 13.66 -9.00 -5.39
N LEU A 320 13.76 -7.67 -5.56
CA LEU A 320 13.45 -6.68 -4.52
C LEU A 320 11.94 -6.38 -4.38
N GLY A 321 11.21 -7.41 -3.97
CA GLY A 321 9.77 -7.38 -3.73
C GLY A 321 9.14 -8.76 -3.66
N ALA A 322 9.86 -9.79 -4.12
CA ALA A 322 9.53 -11.19 -3.87
C ALA A 322 10.14 -11.62 -2.54
N ALA A 323 9.41 -12.41 -1.75
CA ALA A 323 9.89 -13.07 -0.53
C ALA A 323 11.01 -14.11 -0.78
N HIS A 324 11.80 -13.97 -1.86
CA HIS A 324 12.70 -14.97 -2.43
C HIS A 324 14.10 -14.42 -2.79
N ALA A 325 14.41 -13.14 -2.59
CA ALA A 325 15.81 -12.72 -2.58
C ALA A 325 16.46 -13.31 -1.33
N ASP A 326 17.58 -14.02 -1.46
CA ASP A 326 18.36 -14.53 -0.33
C ASP A 326 18.68 -13.35 0.61
N PRO A 327 18.00 -13.24 1.78
CA PRO A 327 18.14 -12.08 2.67
C PRO A 327 19.53 -12.03 3.32
N ALA A 328 20.32 -13.11 3.17
CA ALA A 328 21.60 -13.28 3.84
C ALA A 328 22.79 -12.76 3.03
N GLN A 329 22.65 -12.46 1.73
CA GLN A 329 23.80 -12.04 0.93
C GLN A 329 24.09 -10.54 1.08
N PRO A 330 25.27 -10.16 1.61
CA PRO A 330 25.66 -8.77 1.75
C PRO A 330 25.84 -8.13 0.37
N ALA A 331 25.27 -6.94 0.18
CA ALA A 331 25.52 -6.14 -1.00
C ALA A 331 26.85 -5.41 -0.85
N ARG A 332 27.76 -5.57 -1.82
CA ARG A 332 29.08 -4.92 -1.85
C ARG A 332 29.20 -4.10 -3.12
N LEU A 333 29.67 -2.86 -3.01
CA LEU A 333 29.88 -1.98 -4.15
C LEU A 333 31.08 -1.05 -3.95
N ASP A 334 31.64 -0.57 -5.07
CA ASP A 334 32.70 0.42 -5.08
C ASP A 334 32.22 1.76 -4.50
N ALA A 335 32.87 2.23 -3.43
CA ALA A 335 32.50 3.48 -2.76
C ALA A 335 32.76 4.71 -3.64
N ALA A 336 33.78 4.67 -4.50
CA ALA A 336 34.09 5.77 -5.41
C ALA A 336 33.01 5.91 -6.49
N GLY A 337 32.61 4.78 -7.10
CA GLY A 337 31.49 4.70 -8.04
C GLY A 337 30.18 5.17 -7.42
N TRP A 338 29.90 4.75 -6.17
CA TRP A 338 28.73 5.24 -5.45
C TRP A 338 28.76 6.75 -5.26
N VAL A 339 29.86 7.34 -4.73
CA VAL A 339 29.96 8.79 -4.47
C VAL A 339 29.81 9.65 -5.72
N ARG A 340 30.32 9.19 -6.87
CA ARG A 340 30.21 9.92 -8.15
C ARG A 340 28.77 10.05 -8.64
N ALA A 341 27.87 9.19 -8.18
CA ALA A 341 26.48 9.24 -8.60
C ALA A 341 25.72 10.46 -8.01
N PRO A 342 24.69 10.98 -8.72
CA PRO A 342 23.81 12.02 -8.19
C PRO A 342 23.21 11.65 -6.82
N ALA A 343 23.08 12.65 -5.94
CA ALA A 343 22.67 12.44 -4.54
C ALA A 343 21.36 11.65 -4.39
N GLU A 344 20.36 11.95 -5.22
CA GLU A 344 19.06 11.25 -5.19
C GLU A 344 19.19 9.77 -5.58
N LEU A 345 20.04 9.43 -6.55
CA LEU A 345 20.25 8.03 -6.95
C LEU A 345 21.00 7.25 -5.88
N ARG A 346 22.01 7.89 -5.24
CA ARG A 346 22.74 7.34 -4.09
C ARG A 346 21.80 7.03 -2.92
N LEU A 347 20.93 7.97 -2.59
CA LEU A 347 19.94 7.85 -1.52
C LEU A 347 18.98 6.68 -1.77
N ARG A 348 18.39 6.62 -2.98
CA ARG A 348 17.44 5.56 -3.36
C ARG A 348 18.09 4.18 -3.43
N LEU A 349 19.28 4.08 -4.02
CA LEU A 349 20.03 2.83 -4.06
C LEU A 349 20.33 2.33 -2.64
N LEU A 350 20.82 3.21 -1.75
CA LEU A 350 21.07 2.86 -0.36
C LEU A 350 19.79 2.41 0.35
N GLY A 351 18.66 3.09 0.10
CA GLY A 351 17.35 2.69 0.60
C GLY A 351 16.93 1.28 0.14
N ARG A 352 17.14 0.94 -1.13
CA ARG A 352 16.90 -0.42 -1.67
C ARG A 352 17.77 -1.47 -0.99
N LEU A 353 19.06 -1.19 -0.84
CA LEU A 353 20.00 -2.13 -0.24
C LEU A 353 19.65 -2.39 1.23
N ILE A 354 19.28 -1.35 1.97
CA ILE A 354 18.80 -1.49 3.36
C ILE A 354 17.48 -2.26 3.40
N GLY A 355 16.54 -1.96 2.51
CA GLY A 355 15.26 -2.69 2.44
C GLY A 355 15.41 -4.17 2.06
N ARG A 356 16.49 -4.53 1.36
CA ARG A 356 16.81 -5.92 1.00
C ARG A 356 17.21 -6.77 2.19
N VAL A 357 18.09 -6.24 3.04
CA VAL A 357 18.76 -7.01 4.11
C VAL A 357 18.23 -6.69 5.50
N GLY A 358 17.56 -5.54 5.64
CA GLY A 358 17.00 -5.06 6.89
C GLY A 358 15.69 -5.76 7.24
N ASN A 359 15.50 -6.02 8.52
CA ASN A 359 14.26 -6.60 9.07
C ASN A 359 13.40 -5.56 9.83
N GLY A 360 13.82 -4.29 9.85
CA GLY A 360 13.26 -3.23 10.69
C GLY A 360 12.06 -2.48 10.10
N GLY A 361 11.44 -3.00 9.04
CA GLY A 361 10.33 -2.33 8.35
C GLY A 361 10.77 -1.16 7.45
N ALA A 362 9.81 -0.32 7.07
CA ALA A 362 10.06 0.80 6.15
C ALA A 362 11.00 1.85 6.76
N VAL A 363 12.04 2.23 6.01
CA VAL A 363 13.04 3.23 6.44
C VAL A 363 12.43 4.64 6.36
N GLU A 364 12.50 5.40 7.45
CA GLU A 364 12.10 6.81 7.46
C GLU A 364 13.05 7.68 6.60
N LEU A 365 12.50 8.53 5.73
CA LEU A 365 13.25 9.31 4.76
C LEU A 365 14.35 10.17 5.41
N GLY A 366 14.03 10.95 6.44
CA GLY A 366 15.01 11.82 7.10
C GLY A 366 16.20 11.05 7.71
N LYS A 367 15.96 9.84 8.22
CA LYS A 367 17.04 8.95 8.72
C LYS A 367 17.91 8.44 7.58
N LEU A 368 17.30 8.09 6.44
CA LEU A 368 18.03 7.67 5.26
C LEU A 368 18.88 8.81 4.67
N GLU A 369 18.34 10.02 4.62
CA GLU A 369 19.06 11.23 4.18
C GLU A 369 20.27 11.52 5.08
N THR A 370 20.06 11.46 6.40
CA THR A 370 21.14 11.63 7.39
C THR A 370 22.23 10.58 7.23
N LEU A 371 21.86 9.32 7.01
CA LEU A 371 22.80 8.23 6.79
C LEU A 371 23.57 8.42 5.47
N ALA A 372 22.88 8.73 4.38
CA ALA A 372 23.48 8.91 3.06
C ALA A 372 24.44 10.10 3.02
N ALA A 373 24.10 11.21 3.67
CA ALA A 373 24.98 12.37 3.80
C ALA A 373 26.25 12.04 4.59
N ALA A 374 26.11 11.37 5.75
CA ALA A 374 27.25 10.98 6.58
C ALA A 374 28.16 9.97 5.86
N LEU A 375 27.60 9.02 5.13
CA LEU A 375 28.36 8.05 4.33
C LEU A 375 29.11 8.75 3.19
N ALA A 376 28.47 9.69 2.49
CA ALA A 376 29.11 10.45 1.42
C ALA A 376 30.29 11.29 1.92
N ALA A 377 30.14 11.94 3.07
CA ALA A 377 31.23 12.68 3.70
C ALA A 377 32.41 11.77 4.08
N ALA A 378 32.14 10.57 4.61
CA ALA A 378 33.17 9.59 4.95
C ALA A 378 33.94 9.09 3.70
N CYS A 379 33.24 8.90 2.58
CA CYS A 379 33.88 8.53 1.32
C CYS A 379 34.71 9.67 0.69
N ALA A 380 34.31 10.93 0.90
CA ALA A 380 34.98 12.09 0.30
C ALA A 380 36.17 12.61 1.14
N GLY A 381 36.10 12.50 2.46
CA GLY A 381 37.04 13.13 3.39
C GLY A 381 38.17 12.24 3.91
N SER A 382 38.39 11.05 3.34
CA SER A 382 39.35 10.09 3.90
C SER A 382 40.09 9.34 2.79
N GLY A 383 41.41 9.21 2.94
CA GLY A 383 42.27 8.43 2.05
C GLY A 383 41.97 6.92 2.10
N PRO A 384 42.90 6.04 1.72
CA PRO A 384 42.65 4.59 1.63
C PRO A 384 42.11 3.92 2.92
N ASP A 385 42.24 4.58 4.08
CA ASP A 385 41.75 4.13 5.39
C ASP A 385 40.35 4.64 5.80
N ALA A 386 39.57 5.20 4.87
CA ALA A 386 38.20 5.65 5.15
C ALA A 386 37.38 4.53 5.81
N ARG A 387 36.87 4.80 7.02
CA ARG A 387 36.03 3.87 7.78
C ARG A 387 34.71 4.52 8.14
N PHE A 388 33.63 3.79 7.91
CA PHE A 388 32.28 4.18 8.30
C PHE A 388 31.53 2.94 8.78
N ARG A 389 30.71 3.09 9.82
CA ARG A 389 29.84 2.00 10.27
C ARG A 389 28.60 2.57 10.97
N ARG A 390 27.40 2.27 10.46
CA ARG A 390 26.12 2.62 11.09
C ARG A 390 25.05 1.60 10.79
N THR A 391 24.06 1.49 11.68
CA THR A 391 22.87 0.64 11.46
C THR A 391 21.63 1.46 11.17
N LEU A 392 20.78 0.97 10.28
CA LEU A 392 19.46 1.55 9.99
C LEU A 392 18.49 0.43 9.59
N ALA A 393 17.31 0.40 10.20
CA ALA A 393 16.24 -0.58 9.92
C ALA A 393 16.69 -2.06 9.89
N GLY A 394 17.63 -2.43 10.77
CA GLY A 394 18.14 -3.80 10.85
C GLY A 394 19.20 -4.14 9.80
N ALA A 395 19.63 -3.19 8.99
CA ALA A 395 20.81 -3.31 8.13
C ALA A 395 22.01 -2.61 8.78
N MET A 396 23.20 -3.15 8.58
CA MET A 396 24.50 -2.54 8.86
C MET A 396 25.08 -2.01 7.55
N VAL A 397 25.52 -0.75 7.56
CA VAL A 397 26.18 -0.08 6.45
C VAL A 397 27.62 0.22 6.86
N THR A 398 28.57 -0.36 6.14
CA THR A 398 30.01 -0.28 6.45
C THR A 398 30.79 0.22 5.23
N LEU A 399 31.72 1.15 5.44
CA LEU A 399 32.78 1.52 4.48
C LEU A 399 34.12 1.03 5.05
N ALA A 400 34.86 0.26 4.27
CA ALA A 400 36.23 -0.12 4.59
C ALA A 400 37.01 -0.44 3.30
N ALA A 401 38.26 0.01 3.22
CA ALA A 401 39.16 -0.26 2.08
C ALA A 401 38.52 0.06 0.71
N GLY A 402 37.79 1.19 0.62
CA GLY A 402 37.11 1.62 -0.61
C GLY A 402 35.84 0.83 -0.97
N VAL A 403 35.43 -0.14 -0.16
CA VAL A 403 34.24 -0.97 -0.41
C VAL A 403 33.12 -0.57 0.55
N LEU A 404 31.96 -0.26 0.00
CA LEU A 404 30.71 -0.09 0.73
C LEU A 404 29.99 -1.44 0.81
N THR A 405 29.64 -1.85 2.03
CA THR A 405 28.92 -3.10 2.32
C THR A 405 27.61 -2.80 3.04
N VAL A 406 26.51 -3.40 2.59
CA VAL A 406 25.19 -3.37 3.25
C VAL A 406 24.78 -4.81 3.56
N GLU A 407 24.62 -5.13 4.83
CA GLU A 407 24.38 -6.49 5.32
C GLU A 407 23.39 -6.50 6.50
N PRO A 408 22.78 -7.64 6.86
CA PRO A 408 21.95 -7.72 8.06
C PRO A 408 22.75 -7.30 9.31
N ALA A 409 22.14 -6.48 10.17
CA ALA A 409 22.77 -6.09 11.42
C ALA A 409 22.92 -7.32 12.33
N PRO A 410 24.07 -7.48 13.03
CA PRO A 410 24.26 -8.58 13.97
C PRO A 410 23.20 -8.52 15.08
N PRO A 411 22.77 -9.68 15.62
CA PRO A 411 21.79 -9.73 16.70
C PRO A 411 22.29 -8.88 17.87
N ARG A 412 21.42 -7.99 18.38
CA ARG A 412 21.75 -7.18 19.55
C ARG A 412 22.08 -8.10 20.71
N ARG A 413 23.28 -8.00 21.30
CA ARG A 413 23.56 -8.59 22.61
C ARG A 413 22.60 -7.94 23.60
N SER A 414 21.58 -8.66 24.03
CA SER A 414 20.85 -8.32 25.25
C SER A 414 21.88 -8.34 26.38
N ALA A 415 22.02 -7.22 27.08
CA ALA A 415 22.74 -7.22 28.35
C ALA A 415 22.04 -8.27 29.22
N GLN A 416 22.74 -9.35 29.57
CA GLN A 416 22.30 -10.24 30.63
C GLN A 416 22.22 -9.38 31.89
N ILE A 417 21.00 -9.04 32.31
CA ILE A 417 20.76 -8.57 33.65
C ILE A 417 21.07 -9.77 34.54
N VAL A 418 22.27 -9.81 35.11
CA VAL A 418 22.61 -10.74 36.19
C VAL A 418 21.70 -10.35 37.34
N ALA A 419 20.65 -11.14 37.59
CA ALA A 419 19.82 -10.98 38.76
C ALA A 419 20.70 -11.20 40.01
N PRO A 420 20.64 -10.31 41.02
CA PRO A 420 21.39 -10.53 42.27
C PRO A 420 20.87 -11.79 42.96
N ALA A 421 21.80 -12.60 43.47
CA ALA A 421 21.52 -13.82 44.21
C ALA A 421 20.62 -13.51 45.42
N VAL A 422 19.49 -14.20 45.51
CA VAL A 422 18.59 -14.16 46.67
C VAL A 422 19.27 -14.92 47.82
N PRO A 423 19.50 -14.33 49.00
CA PRO A 423 20.04 -15.06 50.14
C PRO A 423 18.98 -16.06 50.66
N THR A 424 19.41 -17.30 50.87
CA THR A 424 18.65 -18.38 51.51
C THR A 424 18.22 -17.99 52.93
N PRO A 425 16.96 -18.20 53.33
CA PRO A 425 16.54 -17.98 54.71
C PRO A 425 17.14 -19.05 55.63
N THR A 426 17.79 -18.61 56.70
CA THR A 426 18.20 -19.42 57.85
C THR A 426 16.96 -19.90 58.62
N GLU A 427 16.87 -21.21 58.84
CA GLU A 427 15.97 -21.84 59.80
C GLU A 427 16.39 -21.50 61.24
N THR A 428 15.45 -21.00 62.03
CA THR A 428 15.37 -21.20 63.49
C THR A 428 13.92 -21.15 63.92
#